data_AF-A0A7V6HG80-F1
#
_entry.id   AF-A0A7V6HG80-F1
#
_cell.length_a   1.000
_cell.length_b   1.000
_cell.length_c   1.000
_cell.angle_alpha   90.00
_cell.angle_beta   90.00
_cell.angle_gamma   90.00
#
_symmetry.space_group_name_H-M   'P 1'
#
loop_
_entity.id
_entity.type
_entity.pdbx_description
1 polymer ?
#
loop_
_entity_poly.entity_id
_entity_poly.type
_entity_poly.pdbx_seq_one_letter_code
_entity_poly.pdbx_strand_id
1 'polypeptide(L)'
;MPPIFWGKSFDTDFTLAAGAGVITNGLNGLVAMTPNVTPRTYTIDEDIVFANHQHWRISNNGTAVVTLDVTGTLSDNDAPCDLVFQGEGMLRLSGNNTYRGKTTVVSTGVVEITHGNALGSADGATEIRNGGYLCIEGGSGITVAEPFIIGGEGILTGCGWHGAIRNVTGSNVLTGKITAHGGRIRALAGSPLELTGGADGSALVYTAVENAWIRISGKPVSTTRVTCHVGGGGVIFAVAGNTISEMFTGGHFVRFDVPNAFLPTMSLQQGSAGGQDSYVDLNGHDQVIGTFSTGTVSGYTRILFSVEPATLTINQNADRVHSGNITGAVSIVKLGTGSLLFTGAHTTSGSFSVSNGVLAVGDTGTFGNNSTNIAVGGSGTLLLSNSVAIADAAIVQMPPQGVGTAKIQMADGVDERVGWLYYGDKMQRAGTYGSSDSSAYYKDNTRFAGKGVLRVLHDDAGTLFLLR
;
A
#
# COMPACT_ATOMS: atom_id res chain seq x y z
N MET A 1 -35.22 32.46 -27.69
CA MET A 1 -35.26 31.82 -26.36
C MET A 1 -34.58 30.47 -26.49
N PRO A 2 -33.58 30.14 -25.67
CA PRO A 2 -33.07 28.78 -25.64
C PRO A 2 -34.23 27.82 -25.27
N PRO A 3 -34.31 26.64 -25.88
CA PRO A 3 -35.34 25.67 -25.53
C PRO A 3 -35.17 25.25 -24.08
N ILE A 4 -36.17 25.53 -23.24
CA ILE A 4 -36.23 25.04 -21.86
C ILE A 4 -36.92 23.67 -21.92
N PHE A 5 -36.16 22.59 -21.72
CA PHE A 5 -36.70 21.23 -21.71
C PHE A 5 -37.36 20.92 -20.35
N TRP A 6 -38.70 20.98 -20.29
CA TRP A 6 -39.49 20.44 -19.18
C TRP A 6 -40.42 19.35 -19.68
N GLY A 7 -40.31 18.13 -19.13
CA GLY A 7 -41.34 17.09 -19.27
C GLY A 7 -41.51 16.47 -20.67
N LYS A 8 -40.42 16.27 -21.43
CA LYS A 8 -40.46 15.48 -22.68
C LYS A 8 -40.07 14.03 -22.39
N SER A 9 -40.98 13.08 -22.67
CA SER A 9 -40.65 11.65 -22.72
C SER A 9 -40.28 11.29 -24.16
N PHE A 10 -39.04 10.84 -24.37
CA PHE A 10 -38.62 10.26 -25.65
C PHE A 10 -38.67 8.74 -25.53
N ASP A 11 -39.39 8.09 -26.45
CA ASP A 11 -39.56 6.64 -26.53
C ASP A 11 -38.55 5.97 -27.48
N THR A 12 -37.62 6.74 -28.04
CA THR A 12 -36.48 6.33 -28.88
C THR A 12 -35.19 7.05 -28.44
N ASP A 13 -34.03 6.53 -28.81
CA ASP A 13 -32.75 7.23 -28.60
C ASP A 13 -32.77 8.56 -29.36
N PHE A 14 -32.17 9.61 -28.79
CA PHE A 14 -32.02 10.89 -29.46
C PHE A 14 -30.60 11.43 -29.31
N THR A 15 -30.16 12.14 -30.34
CA THR A 15 -28.95 12.96 -30.34
C THR A 15 -29.37 14.40 -30.48
N LEU A 16 -29.02 15.23 -29.50
CA LEU A 16 -28.98 16.67 -29.74
C LEU A 16 -27.63 16.98 -30.36
N ALA A 17 -27.59 16.96 -31.70
CA ALA A 17 -26.38 17.18 -32.46
C ALA A 17 -25.82 18.59 -32.24
N ALA A 18 -24.50 18.71 -32.30
CA ALA A 18 -23.82 19.99 -32.22
C ALA A 18 -24.32 20.95 -33.32
N GLY A 19 -24.54 22.21 -32.94
CA GLY A 19 -25.01 23.28 -33.81
C GLY A 19 -24.27 24.59 -33.52
N ALA A 20 -24.78 25.70 -34.03
CA ALA A 20 -24.29 27.04 -33.63
C ALA A 20 -24.99 27.57 -32.36
N GLY A 21 -25.74 26.70 -31.67
CA GLY A 21 -26.56 27.04 -30.50
C GLY A 21 -25.86 26.70 -29.19
N VAL A 22 -26.48 27.07 -28.08
CA VAL A 22 -26.05 26.70 -26.72
C VAL A 22 -27.31 26.35 -25.94
N ILE A 23 -27.27 25.27 -25.15
CA ILE A 23 -28.32 24.99 -24.17
C ILE A 23 -27.99 25.74 -22.88
N THR A 24 -28.91 26.57 -22.40
CA THR A 24 -28.80 27.16 -21.07
C THR A 24 -29.70 26.39 -20.10
N ASN A 25 -29.10 25.66 -19.16
CA ASN A 25 -29.87 24.96 -18.13
C ASN A 25 -30.20 25.90 -16.96
N GLY A 26 -31.50 26.00 -16.66
CA GLY A 26 -32.02 26.70 -15.49
C GLY A 26 -32.01 25.84 -14.22
N LEU A 27 -32.83 26.20 -13.23
CA LEU A 27 -33.00 25.47 -11.99
C LEU A 27 -33.54 24.04 -12.25
N ASN A 28 -33.01 23.04 -11.53
CA ASN A 28 -33.40 21.61 -11.52
C ASN A 28 -32.77 20.66 -12.57
N GLY A 29 -31.87 21.14 -13.43
CA GLY A 29 -31.00 20.28 -14.25
C GLY A 29 -31.68 19.32 -15.23
N LEU A 30 -30.99 18.24 -15.57
CA LEU A 30 -31.42 17.23 -16.56
C LEU A 30 -31.94 15.96 -15.90
N VAL A 31 -32.94 15.31 -16.50
CA VAL A 31 -33.43 13.99 -16.07
C VAL A 31 -33.46 13.04 -17.26
N ALA A 32 -32.82 11.87 -17.12
CA ALA A 32 -32.84 10.79 -18.10
C ALA A 32 -33.36 9.49 -17.46
N MET A 33 -34.31 8.83 -18.12
CA MET A 33 -34.92 7.58 -17.65
C MET A 33 -35.48 6.80 -18.84
N THR A 34 -35.63 5.49 -18.71
CA THR A 34 -36.29 4.64 -19.71
C THR A 34 -37.65 4.13 -19.19
N PRO A 35 -38.74 4.16 -20.00
CA PRO A 35 -40.07 3.73 -19.54
C PRO A 35 -40.22 2.21 -19.40
N ASN A 36 -39.25 1.43 -19.88
CA ASN A 36 -39.28 -0.03 -19.88
C ASN A 36 -37.88 -0.61 -19.60
N VAL A 37 -37.77 -1.95 -19.54
CA VAL A 37 -36.50 -2.65 -19.22
C VAL A 37 -35.51 -2.74 -20.39
N THR A 38 -35.63 -1.87 -21.40
CA THR A 38 -34.65 -1.76 -22.50
C THR A 38 -33.61 -0.68 -22.16
N PRO A 39 -32.30 -1.00 -22.21
CA PRO A 39 -31.23 -0.01 -22.07
C PRO A 39 -31.34 1.12 -23.11
N ARG A 40 -30.87 2.32 -22.75
CA ARG A 40 -30.91 3.50 -23.62
C ARG A 40 -29.68 4.38 -23.45
N THR A 41 -29.30 5.06 -24.54
CA THR A 41 -28.26 6.10 -24.51
C THR A 41 -28.83 7.38 -25.10
N TYR A 42 -28.80 8.46 -24.31
CA TYR A 42 -29.18 9.80 -24.72
C TYR A 42 -27.93 10.62 -24.95
N THR A 43 -27.75 11.21 -26.13
CA THR A 43 -26.51 11.93 -26.48
C THR A 43 -26.76 13.43 -26.58
N ILE A 44 -25.91 14.23 -25.93
CA ILE A 44 -25.85 15.68 -26.07
C ILE A 44 -24.46 16.06 -26.59
N ASP A 45 -24.41 16.43 -27.87
CA ASP A 45 -23.19 16.91 -28.53
C ASP A 45 -23.07 18.44 -28.49
N GLU A 46 -24.16 19.14 -28.22
CA GLU A 46 -24.19 20.61 -28.08
C GLU A 46 -23.58 21.09 -26.76
N ASP A 47 -22.95 22.27 -26.78
CA ASP A 47 -22.43 22.92 -25.57
C ASP A 47 -23.57 23.31 -24.60
N ILE A 48 -23.32 23.14 -23.30
CA ILE A 48 -24.22 23.51 -22.21
C ILE A 48 -23.57 24.57 -21.32
N VAL A 49 -24.30 25.66 -21.09
CA VAL A 49 -23.95 26.69 -20.09
C VAL A 49 -24.88 26.55 -18.87
N PHE A 50 -24.29 26.41 -17.69
CA PHE A 50 -25.00 26.42 -16.42
C PHE A 50 -25.32 27.87 -16.03
N ALA A 51 -26.61 28.22 -16.04
CA ALA A 51 -27.07 29.50 -15.52
C ALA A 51 -27.39 29.47 -14.02
N ASN A 52 -27.39 28.28 -13.42
CA ASN A 52 -27.59 28.04 -12.00
C ASN A 52 -26.97 26.68 -11.61
N HIS A 53 -26.93 26.37 -10.31
CA HIS A 53 -26.54 25.04 -9.83
C HIS A 53 -27.42 23.95 -10.45
N GLN A 54 -26.79 22.85 -10.84
CA GLN A 54 -27.39 21.76 -11.59
C GLN A 54 -27.61 20.54 -10.71
N HIS A 55 -28.78 19.91 -10.89
CA HIS A 55 -29.12 18.63 -10.27
C HIS A 55 -29.56 17.67 -11.35
N TRP A 56 -28.66 16.78 -11.77
CA TRP A 56 -28.91 15.84 -12.86
C TRP A 56 -29.27 14.47 -12.30
N ARG A 57 -30.34 13.87 -12.83
CA ARG A 57 -30.80 12.54 -12.41
C ARG A 57 -30.87 11.58 -13.59
N ILE A 58 -30.17 10.46 -13.50
CA ILE A 58 -30.22 9.40 -14.52
C ILE A 58 -30.64 8.11 -13.82
N SER A 59 -31.81 7.57 -14.15
CA SER A 59 -32.39 6.42 -13.45
C SER A 59 -32.62 5.23 -14.38
N ASN A 60 -32.18 4.08 -13.90
CA ASN A 60 -32.43 2.78 -14.54
C ASN A 60 -33.89 2.34 -14.32
N ASN A 61 -34.36 1.40 -15.14
CA ASN A 61 -35.65 0.74 -14.95
C ASN A 61 -35.46 -0.77 -14.99
N GLY A 62 -35.58 -1.43 -13.84
CA GLY A 62 -35.22 -2.83 -13.70
C GLY A 62 -33.74 -3.05 -14.03
N THR A 63 -33.45 -3.99 -14.94
CA THR A 63 -32.07 -4.30 -15.38
C THR A 63 -31.56 -3.38 -16.51
N ALA A 64 -32.38 -2.44 -16.99
CA ALA A 64 -31.98 -1.52 -18.06
C ALA A 64 -30.98 -0.48 -17.55
N VAL A 65 -29.84 -0.36 -18.21
CA VAL A 65 -28.88 0.73 -17.97
C VAL A 65 -29.24 1.92 -18.87
N VAL A 66 -29.44 3.08 -18.25
CA VAL A 66 -29.60 4.36 -18.95
C VAL A 66 -28.30 5.12 -18.92
N THR A 67 -27.85 5.59 -20.08
CA THR A 67 -26.67 6.45 -20.22
C THR A 67 -27.08 7.83 -20.72
N LEU A 68 -26.61 8.89 -20.08
CA LEU A 68 -26.55 10.23 -20.65
C LEU A 68 -25.10 10.47 -21.09
N ASP A 69 -24.87 10.54 -22.39
CA ASP A 69 -23.57 10.79 -23.00
C ASP A 69 -23.47 12.26 -23.40
N VAL A 70 -22.53 12.99 -22.80
CA VAL A 70 -22.32 14.42 -23.05
C VAL A 70 -20.93 14.63 -23.62
N THR A 71 -20.89 15.00 -24.89
CA THR A 71 -19.65 15.26 -25.62
C THR A 71 -19.39 16.75 -25.81
N GLY A 72 -20.44 17.57 -25.79
CA GLY A 72 -20.35 19.02 -25.78
C GLY A 72 -19.72 19.58 -24.49
N THR A 73 -19.24 20.82 -24.56
CA THR A 73 -18.59 21.50 -23.44
C THR A 73 -19.61 21.91 -22.39
N LEU A 74 -19.35 21.55 -21.13
CA LEU A 74 -20.03 22.07 -19.95
C LEU A 74 -19.27 23.28 -19.41
N SER A 75 -19.96 24.40 -19.27
CA SER A 75 -19.41 25.67 -18.78
C SER A 75 -20.37 26.32 -17.79
N ASP A 76 -19.90 27.30 -17.02
CA ASP A 76 -20.76 28.17 -16.23
C ASP A 76 -20.66 29.64 -16.70
N ASN A 77 -21.62 30.45 -16.26
CA ASN A 77 -21.67 31.88 -16.57
C ASN A 77 -20.76 32.68 -15.63
N ASP A 78 -21.14 33.89 -15.22
CA ASP A 78 -20.28 34.73 -14.37
C ASP A 78 -19.96 34.09 -13.00
N ALA A 79 -20.85 33.25 -12.46
CA ALA A 79 -20.69 32.60 -11.15
C ALA A 79 -20.44 31.08 -11.27
N PRO A 80 -19.56 30.50 -10.42
CA PRO A 80 -19.37 29.06 -10.35
C PRO A 80 -20.69 28.32 -10.08
N CYS A 81 -21.03 27.34 -10.91
CA CYS A 81 -22.24 26.54 -10.77
C CYS A 81 -21.89 25.07 -10.50
N ASP A 82 -22.41 24.53 -9.41
CA ASP A 82 -22.19 23.12 -9.05
C ASP A 82 -22.96 22.16 -9.95
N LEU A 83 -22.46 20.94 -10.10
CA LEU A 83 -23.14 19.81 -10.73
C LEU A 83 -23.33 18.68 -9.71
N VAL A 84 -24.58 18.44 -9.31
CA VAL A 84 -24.94 17.28 -8.48
C VAL A 84 -25.53 16.21 -9.37
N PHE A 85 -24.93 15.03 -9.38
CA PHE A 85 -25.41 13.87 -10.11
C PHE A 85 -25.97 12.79 -9.18
N GLN A 86 -27.14 12.24 -9.53
CA GLN A 86 -27.86 11.21 -8.78
C GLN A 86 -28.56 10.15 -9.66
N GLY A 87 -28.80 8.97 -9.09
CA GLY A 87 -29.50 7.86 -9.73
C GLY A 87 -28.55 6.77 -10.24
N GLU A 88 -29.10 5.57 -10.53
CA GLU A 88 -28.32 4.36 -10.85
C GLU A 88 -27.85 4.28 -12.32
N GLY A 89 -28.31 5.20 -13.16
CA GLY A 89 -27.83 5.31 -14.54
C GLY A 89 -26.43 5.90 -14.61
N MET A 90 -25.89 5.96 -15.82
CA MET A 90 -24.54 6.42 -16.08
C MET A 90 -24.54 7.81 -16.72
N LEU A 91 -23.73 8.72 -16.17
CA LEU A 91 -23.37 9.98 -16.80
C LEU A 91 -21.98 9.84 -17.43
N ARG A 92 -21.88 9.89 -18.76
CA ARG A 92 -20.60 9.94 -19.47
C ARG A 92 -20.28 11.38 -19.86
N LEU A 93 -19.11 11.86 -19.46
CA LEU A 93 -18.59 13.20 -19.75
C LEU A 93 -17.32 13.08 -20.59
N SER A 94 -17.40 13.50 -21.84
CA SER A 94 -16.30 13.43 -22.82
C SER A 94 -15.81 14.81 -23.28
N GLY A 95 -16.55 15.88 -22.94
CA GLY A 95 -16.22 17.25 -23.31
C GLY A 95 -15.02 17.84 -22.57
N ASN A 96 -14.42 18.88 -23.18
CA ASN A 96 -13.40 19.71 -22.54
C ASN A 96 -14.05 20.79 -21.66
N ASN A 97 -14.54 20.38 -20.50
CA ASN A 97 -15.40 21.22 -19.66
C ASN A 97 -14.64 22.31 -18.91
N THR A 98 -15.30 23.44 -18.66
CA THR A 98 -14.70 24.66 -18.09
C THR A 98 -15.46 25.23 -16.89
N TYR A 99 -16.56 24.60 -16.45
CA TYR A 99 -17.26 25.03 -15.24
C TYR A 99 -16.32 24.96 -14.01
N ARG A 100 -16.53 25.87 -13.07
CA ARG A 100 -15.69 26.11 -11.89
C ARG A 100 -16.33 25.58 -10.60
N GLY A 101 -17.63 25.27 -10.65
CA GLY A 101 -18.35 24.72 -9.50
C GLY A 101 -17.98 23.27 -9.18
N LYS A 102 -18.41 22.81 -8.02
CA LYS A 102 -18.15 21.47 -7.49
C LYS A 102 -18.97 20.42 -8.24
N THR A 103 -18.35 19.29 -8.57
CA THR A 103 -19.10 18.08 -8.99
C THR A 103 -19.39 17.21 -7.78
N THR A 104 -20.62 16.75 -7.60
CA THR A 104 -20.99 15.83 -6.50
C THR A 104 -21.68 14.59 -7.06
N VAL A 105 -21.06 13.43 -6.88
CA VAL A 105 -21.64 12.11 -7.21
C VAL A 105 -22.26 11.54 -5.93
N VAL A 106 -23.60 11.46 -5.88
CA VAL A 106 -24.28 10.91 -4.70
C VAL A 106 -24.34 9.37 -4.76
N SER A 107 -24.81 8.75 -3.67
CA SER A 107 -25.02 7.30 -3.59
C SER A 107 -25.74 6.77 -4.84
N THR A 108 -25.25 5.65 -5.38
CA THR A 108 -25.65 4.95 -6.62
C THR A 108 -25.27 5.62 -7.94
N GLY A 109 -24.78 6.86 -7.92
CA GLY A 109 -24.31 7.57 -9.11
C GLY A 109 -23.07 6.93 -9.72
N VAL A 110 -23.13 6.69 -11.04
CA VAL A 110 -22.00 6.30 -11.90
C VAL A 110 -21.63 7.44 -12.85
N VAL A 111 -20.42 8.01 -12.69
CA VAL A 111 -19.86 8.96 -13.66
C VAL A 111 -18.73 8.27 -14.42
N GLU A 112 -18.69 8.44 -15.73
CA GLU A 112 -17.59 8.03 -16.59
C GLU A 112 -16.95 9.27 -17.23
N ILE A 113 -15.62 9.33 -17.24
CA ILE A 113 -14.87 10.39 -17.89
C ILE A 113 -13.90 9.82 -18.93
N THR A 114 -13.81 10.51 -20.07
CA THR A 114 -12.88 10.15 -21.17
C THR A 114 -11.91 11.30 -21.50
N HIS A 115 -12.09 12.49 -20.91
CA HIS A 115 -11.26 13.68 -21.13
C HIS A 115 -10.68 14.21 -19.81
N GLY A 116 -9.46 14.78 -19.85
CA GLY A 116 -8.75 15.28 -18.67
C GLY A 116 -9.44 16.43 -17.93
N ASN A 117 -10.25 17.20 -18.66
CA ASN A 117 -11.08 18.31 -18.16
C ASN A 117 -12.57 17.96 -18.06
N ALA A 118 -12.96 16.68 -18.14
CA ALA A 118 -14.37 16.28 -18.13
C ALA A 118 -15.14 16.70 -16.86
N LEU A 119 -14.44 16.97 -15.75
CA LEU A 119 -15.05 17.40 -14.48
C LEU A 119 -14.96 18.91 -14.24
N GLY A 120 -14.57 19.68 -15.27
CA GLY A 120 -14.45 21.13 -15.20
C GLY A 120 -13.01 21.61 -14.95
N SER A 121 -12.91 22.85 -14.47
CA SER A 121 -11.65 23.44 -14.03
C SER A 121 -11.24 22.94 -12.64
N ALA A 122 -9.95 22.99 -12.33
CA ALA A 122 -9.41 22.58 -11.03
C ALA A 122 -9.76 23.51 -9.85
N ASP A 123 -10.52 24.59 -10.09
CA ASP A 123 -11.07 25.45 -9.03
C ASP A 123 -12.18 24.71 -8.25
N GLY A 124 -12.94 23.87 -8.97
CA GLY A 124 -13.91 22.94 -8.41
C GLY A 124 -13.21 21.72 -7.80
N ALA A 125 -13.93 21.02 -6.91
CA ALA A 125 -13.55 19.68 -6.49
C ALA A 125 -14.64 18.69 -6.89
N THR A 126 -14.28 17.43 -7.05
CA THR A 126 -15.22 16.36 -7.28
C THR A 126 -15.41 15.54 -6.01
N GLU A 127 -16.59 15.63 -5.40
CA GLU A 127 -16.98 14.81 -4.25
C GLU A 127 -17.69 13.54 -4.70
N ILE A 128 -17.10 12.38 -4.39
CA ILE A 128 -17.70 11.07 -4.62
C ILE A 128 -18.15 10.53 -3.27
N ARG A 129 -19.46 10.57 -3.02
CA ARG A 129 -20.05 10.09 -1.77
C ARG A 129 -20.10 8.57 -1.73
N ASN A 130 -20.20 8.02 -0.52
CA ASN A 130 -20.31 6.58 -0.32
C ASN A 130 -21.46 5.99 -1.15
N GLY A 131 -21.14 4.98 -1.96
CA GLY A 131 -22.06 4.31 -2.88
C GLY A 131 -22.06 4.88 -4.31
N GLY A 132 -21.47 6.05 -4.55
CA GLY A 132 -21.17 6.56 -5.90
C GLY A 132 -19.76 6.17 -6.35
N TYR A 133 -19.51 6.20 -7.66
CA TYR A 133 -18.16 5.98 -8.20
C TYR A 133 -17.93 6.67 -9.55
N LEU A 134 -16.65 6.96 -9.80
CA LEU A 134 -16.10 7.51 -11.04
C LEU A 134 -15.30 6.43 -11.78
N CYS A 135 -15.60 6.26 -13.06
CA CYS A 135 -14.81 5.47 -14.01
C CYS A 135 -13.99 6.40 -14.90
N ILE A 136 -12.70 6.13 -15.02
CA ILE A 136 -11.77 6.83 -15.91
C ILE A 136 -11.50 5.90 -17.09
N GLU A 137 -12.03 6.25 -18.26
CA GLU A 137 -11.86 5.55 -19.52
C GLU A 137 -10.97 6.37 -20.46
N GLY A 138 -9.71 6.55 -20.05
CA GLY A 138 -8.78 7.46 -20.71
C GLY A 138 -8.21 6.97 -22.05
N GLY A 139 -8.57 5.77 -22.52
CA GLY A 139 -8.09 5.23 -23.80
C GLY A 139 -6.57 5.14 -23.87
N SER A 140 -5.92 6.07 -24.56
CA SER A 140 -4.45 6.19 -24.64
C SER A 140 -3.79 6.79 -23.40
N GLY A 141 -4.57 7.34 -22.47
CA GLY A 141 -4.09 8.01 -21.26
C GLY A 141 -4.52 9.48 -21.19
N ILE A 142 -5.04 9.90 -20.04
CA ILE A 142 -5.42 11.28 -19.74
C ILE A 142 -4.82 11.73 -18.40
N THR A 143 -4.66 13.06 -18.27
CA THR A 143 -4.26 13.71 -17.03
C THR A 143 -5.43 14.50 -16.48
N VAL A 144 -5.81 14.23 -15.24
CA VAL A 144 -6.93 14.88 -14.55
C VAL A 144 -6.39 15.72 -13.41
N ALA A 145 -6.57 17.05 -13.51
CA ALA A 145 -6.10 18.02 -12.51
C ALA A 145 -7.08 18.27 -11.36
N GLU A 146 -8.32 17.82 -11.53
CA GLU A 146 -9.40 17.94 -10.57
C GLU A 146 -9.01 17.37 -9.19
N PRO A 147 -9.13 18.14 -8.10
CA PRO A 147 -9.07 17.61 -6.74
C PRO A 147 -10.27 16.70 -6.43
N PHE A 148 -10.03 15.62 -5.70
CA PHE A 148 -11.08 14.67 -5.33
C PHE A 148 -11.32 14.64 -3.83
N ILE A 149 -12.59 14.59 -3.45
CA ILE A 149 -13.02 14.23 -2.09
C ILE A 149 -13.75 12.89 -2.20
N ILE A 150 -13.24 11.84 -1.57
CA ILE A 150 -13.82 10.51 -1.68
C ILE A 150 -14.32 10.01 -0.33
N GLY A 151 -15.47 9.34 -0.34
CA GLY A 151 -16.04 8.68 0.83
C GLY A 151 -16.46 7.25 0.50
N GLY A 152 -16.08 6.30 1.35
CA GLY A 152 -16.58 4.93 1.34
C GLY A 152 -16.04 4.03 0.21
N GLU A 153 -16.23 2.72 0.36
CA GLU A 153 -15.67 1.70 -0.55
C GLU A 153 -16.52 1.46 -1.82
N GLY A 154 -17.61 2.21 -2.00
CA GLY A 154 -18.52 2.06 -3.14
C GLY A 154 -19.28 0.72 -3.13
N ILE A 155 -19.89 0.37 -1.98
CA ILE A 155 -20.69 -0.86 -1.88
C ILE A 155 -22.02 -0.65 -2.61
N LEU A 156 -22.18 -1.27 -3.78
CA LEU A 156 -23.49 -1.52 -4.37
C LEU A 156 -23.97 -2.91 -3.96
N THR A 157 -25.26 -3.05 -3.65
CA THR A 157 -25.86 -4.35 -3.31
C THR A 157 -25.62 -5.36 -4.42
N GLY A 158 -24.92 -6.45 -4.10
CA GLY A 158 -24.66 -7.57 -5.02
C GLY A 158 -23.35 -7.47 -5.84
N CYS A 159 -22.66 -6.33 -5.84
CA CYS A 159 -21.49 -6.12 -6.70
C CYS A 159 -20.33 -5.46 -5.94
N GLY A 160 -19.60 -6.26 -5.15
CA GLY A 160 -18.20 -6.06 -4.76
C GLY A 160 -17.71 -4.69 -4.23
N TRP A 161 -16.41 -4.66 -3.93
CA TRP A 161 -15.70 -3.47 -3.46
C TRP A 161 -15.22 -2.63 -4.66
N HIS A 162 -16.13 -1.89 -5.29
CA HIS A 162 -15.89 -1.19 -6.56
C HIS A 162 -14.97 0.03 -6.42
N GLY A 163 -14.99 0.69 -5.27
CA GLY A 163 -14.22 1.90 -4.98
C GLY A 163 -14.81 3.17 -5.59
N ALA A 164 -14.44 4.30 -5.00
CA ALA A 164 -14.89 5.63 -5.39
C ALA A 164 -14.29 6.05 -6.73
N ILE A 165 -13.03 5.71 -7.01
CA ILE A 165 -12.35 6.00 -8.28
C ILE A 165 -11.85 4.71 -8.90
N ARG A 166 -12.14 4.52 -10.20
CA ARG A 166 -11.76 3.36 -10.98
C ARG A 166 -11.05 3.80 -12.24
N ASN A 167 -9.77 3.49 -12.34
CA ASN A 167 -9.06 3.53 -13.60
C ASN A 167 -9.42 2.27 -14.40
N VAL A 168 -10.15 2.43 -15.50
CA VAL A 168 -10.74 1.32 -16.26
C VAL A 168 -9.94 1.03 -17.53
N THR A 169 -9.57 2.07 -18.29
CA THR A 169 -8.74 1.95 -19.49
C THR A 169 -7.67 3.04 -19.54
N GLY A 170 -6.55 2.74 -20.20
CA GLY A 170 -5.45 3.67 -20.36
C GLY A 170 -4.55 3.81 -19.13
N SER A 171 -3.39 4.43 -19.36
CA SER A 171 -2.45 4.82 -18.32
C SER A 171 -2.74 6.27 -17.94
N ASN A 172 -3.45 6.49 -16.84
CA ASN A 172 -3.96 7.82 -16.48
C ASN A 172 -3.20 8.41 -15.29
N VAL A 173 -3.25 9.75 -15.19
CA VAL A 173 -2.56 10.51 -14.13
C VAL A 173 -3.55 11.39 -13.39
N LEU A 174 -3.61 11.28 -12.07
CA LEU A 174 -4.32 12.22 -11.20
C LEU A 174 -3.32 13.19 -10.56
N THR A 175 -3.37 14.45 -10.95
CA THR A 175 -2.49 15.50 -10.42
C THR A 175 -3.16 16.34 -9.34
N GLY A 176 -4.50 16.31 -9.28
CA GLY A 176 -5.28 16.87 -8.17
C GLY A 176 -5.05 16.09 -6.87
N LYS A 177 -5.12 16.81 -5.74
CA LYS A 177 -5.03 16.21 -4.41
C LYS A 177 -6.27 15.35 -4.14
N ILE A 178 -6.08 14.22 -3.46
CA ILE A 178 -7.17 13.37 -2.98
C ILE A 178 -7.36 13.58 -1.47
N THR A 179 -8.56 13.93 -1.03
CA THR A 179 -8.95 13.93 0.38
C THR A 179 -9.91 12.77 0.64
N ALA A 180 -9.47 11.78 1.42
CA ALA A 180 -10.17 10.53 1.63
C ALA A 180 -10.77 10.43 3.04
N HIS A 181 -12.08 10.21 3.10
CA HIS A 181 -12.82 9.93 4.33
C HIS A 181 -13.14 8.43 4.43
N GLY A 182 -12.13 7.60 4.17
CA GLY A 182 -12.32 6.23 3.75
C GLY A 182 -12.60 6.13 2.25
N GLY A 183 -12.37 4.96 1.69
CA GLY A 183 -12.71 4.66 0.31
C GLY A 183 -11.54 4.13 -0.50
N ARG A 184 -11.88 3.68 -1.70
CA ARG A 184 -11.00 2.87 -2.54
C ARG A 184 -10.74 3.51 -3.89
N ILE A 185 -9.48 3.50 -4.27
CA ILE A 185 -9.01 3.81 -5.61
C ILE A 185 -8.57 2.50 -6.24
N ARG A 186 -9.03 2.25 -7.46
CA ARG A 186 -8.79 1.01 -8.16
C ARG A 186 -8.16 1.21 -9.53
N ALA A 187 -7.16 0.40 -9.85
CA ALA A 187 -6.64 0.20 -11.20
C ALA A 187 -7.06 -1.18 -11.72
N LEU A 188 -7.81 -1.21 -12.83
CA LEU A 188 -8.28 -2.44 -13.47
C LEU A 188 -7.20 -3.03 -14.39
N ALA A 189 -7.42 -4.26 -14.84
CA ALA A 189 -6.44 -5.01 -15.64
C ALA A 189 -5.84 -4.18 -16.78
N GLY A 190 -4.52 -4.11 -16.85
CA GLY A 190 -3.79 -3.37 -17.90
C GLY A 190 -3.97 -1.84 -17.90
N SER A 191 -4.55 -1.24 -16.84
CA SER A 191 -4.81 0.20 -16.76
C SER A 191 -4.10 0.84 -15.55
N PRO A 192 -2.79 1.11 -15.64
CA PRO A 192 -2.04 1.68 -14.52
C PRO A 192 -2.47 3.13 -14.22
N LEU A 193 -2.32 3.53 -12.96
CA LEU A 193 -2.74 4.83 -12.46
C LEU A 193 -1.59 5.50 -11.70
N GLU A 194 -1.21 6.70 -12.12
CA GLU A 194 -0.24 7.53 -11.42
C GLU A 194 -0.97 8.58 -10.57
N LEU A 195 -0.58 8.69 -9.29
CA LEU A 195 -1.07 9.69 -8.35
C LEU A 195 0.08 10.65 -8.02
N THR A 196 -0.01 11.89 -8.47
CA THR A 196 1.03 12.91 -8.24
C THR A 196 0.58 14.04 -7.32
N GLY A 197 -0.73 14.21 -7.14
CA GLY A 197 -1.31 15.24 -6.26
C GLY A 197 -1.18 14.96 -4.76
N GLY A 198 -0.81 13.73 -4.37
CA GLY A 198 -0.80 13.27 -2.99
C GLY A 198 -2.20 13.01 -2.44
N ALA A 199 -2.26 12.53 -1.19
CA ALA A 199 -3.54 12.26 -0.55
C ALA A 199 -3.51 12.59 0.95
N ASP A 200 -4.65 12.95 1.53
CA ASP A 200 -4.83 13.07 2.97
C ASP A 200 -6.18 12.56 3.48
N GLY A 201 -6.41 12.63 4.79
CA GLY A 201 -7.67 12.26 5.43
C GLY A 201 -7.57 11.07 6.38
N SER A 202 -8.64 10.27 6.53
CA SER A 202 -8.78 9.31 7.64
C SER A 202 -8.59 7.84 7.29
N ALA A 203 -8.68 7.44 6.02
CA ALA A 203 -8.32 6.09 5.56
C ALA A 203 -8.35 6.03 4.04
N LEU A 204 -7.52 5.18 3.45
CA LEU A 204 -7.48 4.97 2.00
C LEU A 204 -7.19 3.51 1.65
N VAL A 205 -7.85 3.01 0.62
CA VAL A 205 -7.61 1.68 0.07
C VAL A 205 -7.14 1.80 -1.36
N TYR A 206 -6.02 1.15 -1.66
CA TYR A 206 -5.52 1.01 -3.02
C TYR A 206 -5.74 -0.42 -3.50
N THR A 207 -6.30 -0.56 -4.69
CA THR A 207 -6.51 -1.87 -5.32
C THR A 207 -6.00 -1.85 -6.75
N ALA A 208 -5.01 -2.68 -7.06
CA ALA A 208 -4.57 -2.90 -8.43
C ALA A 208 -4.72 -4.38 -8.77
N VAL A 209 -5.27 -4.68 -9.93
CA VAL A 209 -5.45 -6.06 -10.40
C VAL A 209 -4.69 -6.29 -11.70
N GLU A 210 -4.30 -7.54 -11.94
CA GLU A 210 -3.85 -8.07 -13.24
C GLU A 210 -2.98 -7.11 -14.08
N ASN A 211 -1.66 -7.13 -13.85
CA ASN A 211 -0.68 -6.33 -14.60
C ASN A 211 -0.87 -4.80 -14.54
N ALA A 212 -1.81 -4.30 -13.73
CA ALA A 212 -1.92 -2.86 -13.43
C ALA A 212 -1.20 -2.50 -12.14
N TRP A 213 -0.94 -1.21 -11.97
CA TRP A 213 -0.37 -0.66 -10.74
C TRP A 213 -0.99 0.69 -10.40
N ILE A 214 -0.96 1.02 -9.11
CA ILE A 214 -1.17 2.39 -8.62
C ILE A 214 0.17 2.89 -8.09
N ARG A 215 0.69 3.98 -8.63
CA ARG A 215 1.99 4.55 -8.23
C ARG A 215 1.82 5.95 -7.68
N ILE A 216 2.39 6.19 -6.50
CA ILE A 216 2.38 7.46 -5.79
C ILE A 216 3.77 8.07 -5.91
N SER A 217 3.93 9.19 -6.62
CA SER A 217 5.28 9.72 -6.94
C SER A 217 5.50 11.22 -6.79
N GLY A 218 4.43 12.01 -6.77
CA GLY A 218 4.53 13.47 -6.68
C GLY A 218 4.57 13.94 -5.23
N LYS A 219 3.39 14.09 -4.62
CA LYS A 219 3.23 14.51 -3.22
C LYS A 219 2.92 13.31 -2.32
N PRO A 220 3.33 13.35 -1.03
CA PRO A 220 3.13 12.24 -0.10
C PRO A 220 1.66 12.03 0.27
N VAL A 221 1.39 10.85 0.86
CA VAL A 221 0.13 10.47 1.49
C VAL A 221 0.20 10.72 3.00
N SER A 222 -0.78 11.43 3.54
CA SER A 222 -0.91 11.77 4.96
C SER A 222 -2.24 11.30 5.52
N THR A 223 -2.28 10.07 6.05
CA THR A 223 -3.51 9.46 6.57
C THR A 223 -3.21 8.51 7.72
N THR A 224 -4.21 8.18 8.53
CA THR A 224 -4.00 7.23 9.63
C THR A 224 -3.82 5.80 9.12
N ARG A 225 -4.49 5.41 8.03
CA ARG A 225 -4.44 4.04 7.51
C ARG A 225 -4.45 3.95 5.99
N VAL A 226 -3.54 3.14 5.46
CA VAL A 226 -3.60 2.65 4.08
C VAL A 226 -3.73 1.14 4.05
N THR A 227 -4.67 0.63 3.26
CA THR A 227 -4.77 -0.79 2.94
C THR A 227 -4.51 -1.02 1.47
N CYS A 228 -3.57 -1.90 1.15
CA CYS A 228 -3.32 -2.35 -0.22
C CYS A 228 -3.97 -3.72 -0.42
N HIS A 229 -4.87 -3.84 -1.41
CA HIS A 229 -5.50 -5.08 -1.84
C HIS A 229 -5.16 -5.35 -3.31
N VAL A 230 -4.14 -6.16 -3.57
CA VAL A 230 -3.57 -6.31 -4.92
C VAL A 230 -3.82 -7.70 -5.50
N GLY A 231 -4.62 -7.80 -6.57
CA GLY A 231 -5.00 -9.05 -7.21
C GLY A 231 -4.25 -9.28 -8.53
N GLY A 232 -2.96 -9.61 -8.47
CA GLY A 232 -2.10 -9.73 -9.65
C GLY A 232 -1.54 -8.40 -10.21
N GLY A 233 -1.93 -7.26 -9.59
CA GLY A 233 -1.32 -5.94 -9.83
C GLY A 233 -0.37 -5.54 -8.69
N GLY A 234 -0.12 -4.23 -8.54
CA GLY A 234 0.67 -3.72 -7.41
C GLY A 234 0.41 -2.27 -6.99
N VAL A 235 0.92 -1.90 -5.81
CA VAL A 235 0.94 -0.51 -5.33
C VAL A 235 2.39 -0.09 -5.12
N ILE A 236 2.77 1.08 -5.64
CA ILE A 236 4.15 1.56 -5.64
C ILE A 236 4.21 2.91 -4.91
N PHE A 237 5.02 3.00 -3.85
CA PHE A 237 5.33 4.25 -3.19
C PHE A 237 6.69 4.76 -3.68
N ALA A 238 6.65 5.79 -4.53
CA ALA A 238 7.80 6.40 -5.20
C ALA A 238 8.03 7.86 -4.75
N VAL A 239 7.50 8.24 -3.59
CA VAL A 239 7.70 9.54 -2.95
C VAL A 239 7.99 9.33 -1.47
N ALA A 240 8.95 10.08 -0.93
CA ALA A 240 9.32 10.01 0.47
C ALA A 240 8.39 10.86 1.37
N GLY A 241 8.46 10.65 2.68
CA GLY A 241 7.73 11.47 3.64
C GLY A 241 6.24 11.17 3.75
N ASN A 242 5.78 9.98 3.33
CA ASN A 242 4.43 9.54 3.61
C ASN A 242 4.23 9.40 5.13
N THR A 243 3.20 10.06 5.67
CA THR A 243 2.88 10.05 7.10
C THR A 243 1.69 9.13 7.35
N ILE A 244 1.88 7.85 7.03
CA ILE A 244 0.88 6.79 7.22
C ILE A 244 1.13 6.12 8.58
N SER A 245 0.14 6.11 9.46
CA SER A 245 0.30 5.46 10.77
C SER A 245 0.28 3.93 10.66
N GLU A 246 -0.66 3.38 9.90
CA GLU A 246 -0.81 1.94 9.69
C GLU A 246 -0.91 1.59 8.20
N MET A 247 -0.07 0.67 7.75
CA MET A 247 -0.14 0.07 6.43
C MET A 247 -0.44 -1.42 6.53
N PHE A 248 -1.52 -1.84 5.89
CA PHE A 248 -1.86 -3.24 5.68
C PHE A 248 -1.58 -3.61 4.22
N THR A 249 -0.71 -4.58 3.98
CA THR A 249 -0.40 -5.04 2.63
C THR A 249 -0.99 -6.41 2.39
N GLY A 250 -1.82 -6.56 1.35
CA GLY A 250 -2.50 -7.81 1.02
C GLY A 250 -2.53 -8.08 -0.48
N GLY A 251 -2.25 -9.32 -0.88
CA GLY A 251 -2.23 -9.80 -2.26
C GLY A 251 -0.82 -9.80 -2.89
N HIS A 252 -0.73 -9.51 -4.19
CA HIS A 252 0.44 -9.69 -5.06
C HIS A 252 1.67 -8.82 -4.74
N PHE A 253 1.74 -7.50 -4.96
CA PHE A 253 2.91 -6.74 -4.46
C PHE A 253 2.64 -5.30 -4.00
N VAL A 254 3.43 -4.85 -3.03
CA VAL A 254 3.64 -3.45 -2.64
C VAL A 254 5.13 -3.16 -2.74
N ARG A 255 5.52 -2.11 -3.47
CA ARG A 255 6.93 -1.77 -3.72
C ARG A 255 7.28 -0.36 -3.26
N PHE A 256 8.50 -0.17 -2.78
CA PHE A 256 9.03 1.13 -2.39
C PHE A 256 10.14 1.53 -3.37
N ASP A 257 9.94 2.63 -4.13
CA ASP A 257 10.88 3.11 -5.16
C ASP A 257 11.75 4.28 -4.65
N VAL A 258 11.75 4.54 -3.33
CA VAL A 258 12.55 5.57 -2.67
C VAL A 258 12.94 5.14 -1.26
N PRO A 259 14.10 5.56 -0.75
CA PRO A 259 14.45 5.34 0.65
C PRO A 259 13.56 6.18 1.56
N ASN A 260 13.29 5.69 2.78
CA ASN A 260 12.46 6.38 3.77
C ASN A 260 11.12 6.85 3.18
N ALA A 261 10.44 5.94 2.46
CA ALA A 261 9.13 6.20 1.89
C ALA A 261 8.12 6.64 2.98
N PHE A 262 8.29 6.15 4.22
CA PHE A 262 7.42 6.42 5.35
C PHE A 262 8.17 6.96 6.57
N LEU A 263 7.42 7.57 7.49
CA LEU A 263 7.97 7.94 8.81
C LEU A 263 8.36 6.69 9.63
N PRO A 264 9.39 6.80 10.49
CA PRO A 264 9.83 5.74 11.40
C PRO A 264 8.79 5.24 12.42
N THR A 265 7.59 5.78 12.43
CA THR A 265 6.47 5.40 13.29
C THR A 265 5.46 4.49 12.60
N MET A 266 5.56 4.30 11.28
CA MET A 266 4.60 3.52 10.51
C MET A 266 4.57 2.06 10.96
N SER A 267 3.37 1.52 11.17
CA SER A 267 3.15 0.10 11.41
C SER A 267 2.91 -0.60 10.07
N LEU A 268 3.82 -1.51 9.71
CA LEU A 268 3.70 -2.35 8.52
C LEU A 268 3.22 -3.75 8.91
N GLN A 269 1.99 -4.08 8.50
CA GLN A 269 1.43 -5.42 8.66
C GLN A 269 1.30 -6.11 7.30
N GLN A 270 1.96 -7.26 7.15
CA GLN A 270 1.79 -8.14 6.01
C GLN A 270 0.60 -9.09 6.23
N GLY A 271 -0.37 -9.04 5.32
CA GLY A 271 -1.66 -9.72 5.43
C GLY A 271 -2.74 -8.80 5.99
N SER A 272 -3.82 -8.65 5.23
CA SER A 272 -4.99 -7.82 5.52
C SER A 272 -6.26 -8.68 5.53
N ALA A 273 -7.34 -8.19 6.15
CA ALA A 273 -8.61 -8.94 6.24
C ALA A 273 -9.17 -9.38 4.86
N GLY A 274 -9.00 -8.55 3.82
CA GLY A 274 -9.44 -8.82 2.45
C GLY A 274 -8.37 -9.41 1.51
N GLY A 275 -7.18 -9.76 2.03
CA GLY A 275 -6.09 -10.34 1.25
C GLY A 275 -4.94 -10.72 2.17
N GLN A 276 -4.74 -12.02 2.39
CA GLN A 276 -3.90 -12.54 3.45
C GLN A 276 -2.46 -12.84 3.01
N ASP A 277 -2.28 -13.20 1.75
CA ASP A 277 -0.96 -13.19 1.11
C ASP A 277 -0.42 -11.75 1.08
N SER A 278 0.89 -11.57 1.02
CA SER A 278 1.51 -10.25 0.97
C SER A 278 2.93 -10.36 0.45
N TYR A 279 3.29 -9.54 -0.53
CA TYR A 279 4.67 -9.41 -0.95
C TYR A 279 5.06 -7.94 -0.90
N VAL A 280 6.08 -7.64 -0.10
CA VAL A 280 6.63 -6.30 0.06
C VAL A 280 8.03 -6.30 -0.55
N ASP A 281 8.22 -5.47 -1.57
CA ASP A 281 9.47 -5.31 -2.30
C ASP A 281 10.14 -4.00 -1.89
N LEU A 282 11.32 -4.09 -1.26
CA LEU A 282 12.12 -2.92 -0.91
C LEU A 282 12.84 -2.32 -2.11
N ASN A 283 13.00 -3.08 -3.21
CA ASN A 283 13.56 -2.61 -4.47
C ASN A 283 14.89 -1.84 -4.34
N GLY A 284 15.79 -2.29 -3.45
CA GLY A 284 17.08 -1.63 -3.20
C GLY A 284 17.01 -0.37 -2.35
N HIS A 285 15.87 -0.08 -1.70
CA HIS A 285 15.65 1.14 -0.94
C HIS A 285 15.44 0.88 0.56
N ASP A 286 16.36 1.40 1.36
CA ASP A 286 16.29 1.33 2.82
C ASP A 286 15.02 1.99 3.38
N GLN A 287 14.40 1.32 4.34
CA GLN A 287 13.21 1.81 5.05
C GLN A 287 13.43 1.81 6.56
N VAL A 288 12.77 2.76 7.23
CA VAL A 288 12.66 2.80 8.69
C VAL A 288 11.18 2.78 9.05
N ILE A 289 10.77 1.82 9.86
CA ILE A 289 9.39 1.63 10.30
C ILE A 289 9.29 1.47 11.82
N GLY A 290 8.10 1.74 12.35
CA GLY A 290 7.81 1.68 13.77
C GLY A 290 7.40 0.28 14.22
N THR A 291 6.67 -0.49 13.42
CA THR A 291 6.22 -1.85 13.79
C THR A 291 6.24 -2.76 12.58
N PHE A 292 6.70 -3.99 12.76
CA PHE A 292 6.66 -5.01 11.72
C PHE A 292 5.92 -6.25 12.22
N SER A 293 4.86 -6.66 11.53
CA SER A 293 4.03 -7.79 11.93
C SER A 293 3.37 -8.50 10.75
N THR A 294 2.76 -9.64 11.04
CA THR A 294 1.88 -10.34 10.12
C THR A 294 0.43 -10.37 10.60
N GLY A 295 -0.51 -10.55 9.69
CA GLY A 295 -1.91 -10.85 10.02
C GLY A 295 -2.05 -12.14 10.84
N THR A 296 -3.14 -12.22 11.61
CA THR A 296 -3.37 -13.31 12.58
C THR A 296 -3.80 -14.64 11.94
N VAL A 297 -4.21 -14.63 10.67
CA VAL A 297 -4.61 -15.84 9.95
C VAL A 297 -3.37 -16.58 9.45
N SER A 298 -3.27 -17.87 9.72
CA SER A 298 -2.17 -18.75 9.30
C SER A 298 -2.38 -19.31 7.88
N GLY A 299 -1.34 -19.91 7.31
CA GLY A 299 -1.41 -20.65 6.03
C GLY A 299 -1.26 -19.80 4.77
N TYR A 300 -0.86 -18.52 4.89
CA TYR A 300 -0.71 -17.60 3.77
C TYR A 300 0.74 -17.21 3.52
N THR A 301 1.05 -16.89 2.27
CA THR A 301 2.40 -16.52 1.82
C THR A 301 2.65 -15.05 2.08
N ARG A 302 3.62 -14.75 2.97
CA ARG A 302 3.99 -13.38 3.32
C ARG A 302 5.49 -13.22 3.14
N ILE A 303 5.90 -12.40 2.19
CA ILE A 303 7.30 -12.26 1.79
C ILE A 303 7.72 -10.80 1.86
N LEU A 304 8.79 -10.51 2.57
CA LEU A 304 9.58 -9.29 2.41
C LEU A 304 10.79 -9.64 1.53
N PHE A 305 11.05 -8.88 0.47
CA PHE A 305 12.17 -9.16 -0.41
C PHE A 305 12.76 -7.90 -1.04
N SER A 306 13.94 -8.08 -1.62
CA SER A 306 14.62 -7.11 -2.47
C SER A 306 15.64 -7.85 -3.31
N VAL A 307 15.76 -7.51 -4.59
CA VAL A 307 16.82 -8.07 -5.45
C VAL A 307 18.15 -7.37 -5.14
N GLU A 308 18.14 -6.04 -5.17
CA GLU A 308 19.28 -5.22 -4.75
C GLU A 308 19.35 -5.11 -3.22
N PRO A 309 20.54 -4.90 -2.62
CA PRO A 309 20.67 -4.75 -1.18
C PRO A 309 19.75 -3.65 -0.62
N ALA A 310 18.95 -3.99 0.39
CA ALA A 310 18.10 -3.04 1.10
C ALA A 310 17.99 -3.41 2.58
N THR A 311 17.85 -2.40 3.43
CA THR A 311 17.74 -2.56 4.88
C THR A 311 16.36 -2.14 5.37
N LEU A 312 15.70 -3.02 6.12
CA LEU A 312 14.52 -2.67 6.92
C LEU A 312 14.92 -2.45 8.38
N THR A 313 14.88 -1.19 8.80
CA THR A 313 15.10 -0.79 10.20
C THR A 313 13.78 -0.71 10.95
N ILE A 314 13.70 -1.37 12.10
CA ILE A 314 12.46 -1.60 12.86
C ILE A 314 12.61 -1.02 14.27
N ASN A 315 11.95 0.11 14.54
CA ASN A 315 11.96 0.81 15.82
C ASN A 315 10.77 0.44 16.72
N GLN A 316 10.46 -0.86 16.81
CA GLN A 316 9.27 -1.33 17.52
C GLN A 316 9.47 -1.44 19.03
N ASN A 317 8.57 -0.80 19.77
CA ASN A 317 8.56 -0.79 21.24
C ASN A 317 7.56 -1.80 21.83
N ALA A 318 6.63 -2.29 21.01
CA ALA A 318 5.70 -3.35 21.39
C ALA A 318 6.18 -4.71 20.88
N ASP A 319 5.79 -5.77 21.60
CA ASP A 319 6.07 -7.14 21.20
C ASP A 319 5.22 -7.55 20.01
N ARG A 320 5.86 -8.16 19.00
CA ARG A 320 5.21 -8.62 17.77
C ARG A 320 5.79 -9.93 17.27
N VAL A 321 4.93 -10.68 16.60
CA VAL A 321 5.31 -11.87 15.83
C VAL A 321 5.22 -11.51 14.35
N HIS A 322 6.23 -11.93 13.59
CA HIS A 322 6.21 -11.94 12.15
C HIS A 322 6.44 -13.37 11.66
N SER A 323 5.42 -13.94 11.02
CA SER A 323 5.42 -15.33 10.55
C SER A 323 5.76 -15.48 9.06
N GLY A 324 6.10 -14.39 8.39
CA GLY A 324 6.46 -14.41 6.97
C GLY A 324 7.92 -14.78 6.73
N ASN A 325 8.30 -14.84 5.46
CA ASN A 325 9.66 -15.09 5.02
C ASN A 325 10.33 -13.78 4.59
N ILE A 326 11.64 -13.70 4.79
CA ILE A 326 12.50 -12.65 4.26
C ILE A 326 13.41 -13.31 3.24
N THR A 327 13.49 -12.75 2.03
CA THR A 327 14.22 -13.35 0.90
C THR A 327 15.02 -12.29 0.13
N GLY A 328 15.91 -12.71 -0.77
CA GLY A 328 16.75 -11.78 -1.54
C GLY A 328 17.83 -11.10 -0.68
N ALA A 329 18.19 -9.87 -0.99
CA ALA A 329 19.26 -9.12 -0.33
C ALA A 329 18.74 -8.17 0.77
N VAL A 330 17.84 -8.65 1.63
CA VAL A 330 17.22 -7.83 2.68
C VAL A 330 17.95 -7.99 4.01
N SER A 331 18.46 -6.89 4.54
CA SER A 331 19.01 -6.81 5.90
C SER A 331 17.99 -6.28 6.89
N ILE A 332 18.02 -6.75 8.15
CA ILE A 332 17.14 -6.31 9.23
C ILE A 332 17.95 -5.65 10.34
N VAL A 333 17.46 -4.49 10.81
CA VAL A 333 18.00 -3.78 11.97
C VAL A 333 16.90 -3.56 13.00
N LYS A 334 17.01 -4.18 14.18
CA LYS A 334 16.05 -4.04 15.29
C LYS A 334 16.56 -3.01 16.31
N LEU A 335 15.83 -1.89 16.44
CA LEU A 335 16.22 -0.73 17.29
C LEU A 335 15.28 -0.44 18.47
N GLY A 336 14.01 -0.85 18.41
CA GLY A 336 13.05 -0.51 19.46
C GLY A 336 13.10 -1.44 20.68
N THR A 337 12.40 -1.10 21.76
CA THR A 337 12.48 -1.83 23.04
C THR A 337 11.68 -3.15 23.09
N GLY A 338 10.75 -3.37 22.16
CA GLY A 338 9.89 -4.56 22.15
C GLY A 338 10.59 -5.79 21.61
N SER A 339 9.94 -6.94 21.72
CA SER A 339 10.36 -8.20 21.11
C SER A 339 9.87 -8.32 19.67
N LEU A 340 10.74 -8.69 18.73
CA LEU A 340 10.38 -9.14 17.38
C LEU A 340 10.63 -10.64 17.29
N LEU A 341 9.57 -11.45 17.26
CA LEU A 341 9.67 -12.89 17.07
C LEU A 341 9.47 -13.25 15.60
N PHE A 342 10.52 -13.77 14.97
CA PHE A 342 10.43 -14.43 13.67
C PHE A 342 10.12 -15.91 13.85
N THR A 343 9.10 -16.40 13.14
CA THR A 343 8.77 -17.84 13.09
C THR A 343 8.91 -18.45 11.70
N GLY A 344 9.13 -17.62 10.67
CA GLY A 344 9.37 -18.06 9.30
C GLY A 344 10.83 -18.48 9.06
N ALA A 345 11.03 -19.37 8.09
CA ALA A 345 12.35 -19.78 7.61
C ALA A 345 12.81 -18.81 6.51
N HIS A 346 13.71 -17.89 6.82
CA HIS A 346 14.19 -16.90 5.85
C HIS A 346 15.23 -17.50 4.88
N THR A 347 15.35 -16.91 3.69
CA THR A 347 16.35 -17.28 2.66
C THR A 347 17.14 -16.08 2.16
N THR A 348 17.14 -14.99 2.94
CA THR A 348 17.87 -13.77 2.64
C THR A 348 19.39 -13.95 2.71
N SER A 349 20.13 -13.16 1.93
CA SER A 349 21.58 -12.98 2.05
C SER A 349 21.95 -11.73 2.86
N GLY A 350 20.96 -10.92 3.26
CA GLY A 350 21.20 -9.74 4.09
C GLY A 350 21.53 -10.11 5.53
N SER A 351 21.92 -9.11 6.31
CA SER A 351 22.35 -9.26 7.71
C SER A 351 21.19 -9.13 8.68
N PHE A 352 21.37 -9.61 9.92
CA PHE A 352 20.46 -9.32 11.02
C PHE A 352 21.21 -8.63 12.15
N SER A 353 20.61 -7.57 12.70
CA SER A 353 21.17 -6.88 13.86
C SER A 353 20.11 -6.49 14.87
N VAL A 354 20.50 -6.51 16.15
CA VAL A 354 19.69 -6.03 17.27
C VAL A 354 20.53 -5.12 18.15
N SER A 355 20.04 -3.90 18.42
CA SER A 355 20.71 -2.93 19.29
C SER A 355 19.92 -2.60 20.56
N ASN A 356 18.62 -2.91 20.57
CA ASN A 356 17.75 -2.74 21.72
C ASN A 356 16.58 -3.75 21.66
N GLY A 357 15.94 -3.96 22.81
CA GLY A 357 14.84 -4.93 22.94
C GLY A 357 15.29 -6.35 22.61
N VAL A 358 14.38 -7.14 22.03
CA VAL A 358 14.65 -8.54 21.67
C VAL A 358 14.42 -8.76 20.18
N LEU A 359 15.38 -9.41 19.52
CA LEU A 359 15.18 -10.08 18.24
C LEU A 359 15.18 -11.58 18.52
N ALA A 360 14.06 -12.25 18.27
CA ALA A 360 13.84 -13.64 18.63
C ALA A 360 13.59 -14.52 17.40
N VAL A 361 14.09 -15.74 17.45
CA VAL A 361 13.80 -16.79 16.46
C VAL A 361 13.08 -17.94 17.18
N GLY A 362 11.84 -18.21 16.76
CA GLY A 362 11.00 -19.26 17.33
C GLY A 362 11.43 -20.67 16.89
N ASP A 363 10.74 -21.70 17.37
CA ASP A 363 11.15 -23.11 17.25
C ASP A 363 11.41 -23.59 15.81
N THR A 364 10.77 -22.96 14.82
CA THR A 364 10.92 -23.29 13.38
C THR A 364 11.52 -22.17 12.55
N GLY A 365 11.86 -21.02 13.15
CA GLY A 365 12.37 -19.86 12.43
C GLY A 365 13.87 -19.96 12.13
N THR A 366 14.33 -19.24 11.10
CA THR A 366 15.76 -19.12 10.75
C THR A 366 16.06 -17.74 10.16
N PHE A 367 17.25 -17.19 10.35
CA PHE A 367 17.75 -16.02 9.60
C PHE A 367 18.12 -16.35 8.15
N GLY A 368 18.33 -17.64 7.86
CA GLY A 368 18.60 -18.17 6.52
C GLY A 368 20.06 -18.49 6.28
N ASN A 369 20.32 -19.54 5.51
CA ASN A 369 21.66 -20.11 5.35
C ASN A 369 22.68 -19.17 4.67
N ASN A 370 22.19 -18.14 3.95
CA ASN A 370 23.02 -17.16 3.28
C ASN A 370 23.22 -15.87 4.11
N SER A 371 22.53 -15.72 5.24
CA SER A 371 22.70 -14.60 6.16
C SER A 371 23.94 -14.83 7.03
N THR A 372 25.10 -14.42 6.53
CA THR A 372 26.39 -14.70 7.20
C THR A 372 26.83 -13.64 8.20
N ASN A 373 26.04 -12.58 8.42
CA ASN A 373 26.41 -11.48 9.31
C ASN A 373 25.32 -11.22 10.35
N ILE A 374 25.62 -11.54 11.61
CA ILE A 374 24.72 -11.33 12.75
C ILE A 374 25.38 -10.40 13.75
N ALA A 375 24.72 -9.31 14.14
CA ALA A 375 25.25 -8.36 15.10
C ALA A 375 24.31 -8.17 16.31
N VAL A 376 24.86 -8.32 17.51
CA VAL A 376 24.16 -8.07 18.77
C VAL A 376 24.89 -6.94 19.48
N GLY A 377 24.27 -5.77 19.55
CA GLY A 377 24.87 -4.55 20.08
C GLY A 377 23.98 -3.84 21.09
N GLY A 378 24.43 -2.67 21.56
CA GLY A 378 23.67 -1.83 22.49
C GLY A 378 23.17 -2.60 23.71
N SER A 379 21.87 -2.46 24.02
CA SER A 379 21.15 -3.24 25.04
C SER A 379 20.32 -4.39 24.44
N GLY A 380 20.62 -4.77 23.19
CA GLY A 380 19.86 -5.77 22.44
C GLY A 380 20.05 -7.19 22.94
N THR A 381 18.99 -7.99 22.85
CA THR A 381 19.03 -9.43 23.07
C THR A 381 18.69 -10.17 21.79
N LEU A 382 19.55 -11.09 21.38
CA LEU A 382 19.22 -12.13 20.40
C LEU A 382 18.71 -13.36 21.15
N LEU A 383 17.45 -13.75 20.96
CA LEU A 383 16.83 -14.91 21.60
C LEU A 383 16.66 -16.06 20.59
N LEU A 384 17.22 -17.23 20.91
CA LEU A 384 17.18 -18.41 20.05
C LEU A 384 16.45 -19.55 20.75
N SER A 385 15.39 -20.06 20.11
CA SER A 385 14.59 -21.19 20.60
C SER A 385 14.88 -22.51 19.87
N ASN A 386 15.73 -22.50 18.85
CA ASN A 386 16.13 -23.70 18.11
C ASN A 386 17.64 -23.68 17.80
N SER A 387 18.16 -24.75 17.18
CA SER A 387 19.61 -24.96 16.94
C SER A 387 20.03 -24.82 15.46
N VAL A 388 19.19 -24.21 14.64
CA VAL A 388 19.41 -23.95 13.21
C VAL A 388 19.04 -22.51 12.83
N ALA A 389 19.02 -21.61 13.82
CA ALA A 389 18.51 -20.26 13.64
C ALA A 389 19.47 -19.40 12.82
N ILE A 390 20.77 -19.61 13.00
CA ILE A 390 21.88 -18.90 12.37
C ILE A 390 22.60 -19.87 11.42
N ALA A 391 23.16 -19.35 10.32
CA ALA A 391 23.95 -20.17 9.42
C ALA A 391 25.27 -20.62 10.07
N ASP A 392 25.67 -21.87 9.83
CA ASP A 392 26.97 -22.42 10.26
C ASP A 392 28.17 -21.59 9.74
N ALA A 393 28.02 -20.86 8.64
CA ALA A 393 29.05 -19.97 8.08
C ALA A 393 28.98 -18.53 8.60
N ALA A 394 28.09 -18.22 9.55
CA ALA A 394 27.89 -16.86 10.01
C ALA A 394 28.98 -16.38 10.95
N ILE A 395 29.24 -15.07 10.87
CA ILE A 395 29.94 -14.28 11.87
C ILE A 395 28.91 -13.72 12.83
N VAL A 396 29.11 -13.96 14.14
CA VAL A 396 28.36 -13.31 15.21
C VAL A 396 29.24 -12.25 15.86
N GLN A 397 28.83 -10.99 15.72
CA GLN A 397 29.50 -9.83 16.27
C GLN A 397 28.81 -9.38 17.57
N MET A 398 29.58 -9.28 18.65
CA MET A 398 29.15 -8.72 19.93
C MET A 398 30.05 -7.56 20.36
N PRO A 399 29.67 -6.77 21.38
CA PRO A 399 30.49 -5.68 21.88
C PRO A 399 31.84 -6.17 22.44
N PRO A 400 32.87 -5.30 22.46
CA PRO A 400 34.20 -5.63 22.99
C PRO A 400 34.15 -6.26 24.38
N GLN A 401 35.17 -7.06 24.72
CA GLN A 401 35.31 -7.69 26.02
C GLN A 401 35.18 -6.66 27.16
N GLY A 402 34.38 -6.97 28.19
CA GLY A 402 34.10 -6.07 29.32
C GLY A 402 32.84 -5.20 29.15
N VAL A 403 32.27 -5.12 27.95
CA VAL A 403 30.93 -4.50 27.73
C VAL A 403 29.86 -5.59 27.81
N GLY A 404 28.96 -5.48 28.80
CA GLY A 404 27.96 -6.51 29.13
C GLY A 404 26.51 -6.06 28.91
N THR A 405 26.26 -5.21 27.92
CA THR A 405 24.93 -4.64 27.66
C THR A 405 24.12 -5.46 26.65
N ALA A 406 24.79 -6.15 25.72
CA ALA A 406 24.16 -6.98 24.69
C ALA A 406 24.19 -8.47 25.09
N LYS A 407 23.13 -9.22 24.77
CA LYS A 407 22.99 -10.63 25.17
C LYS A 407 22.59 -11.55 24.02
N ILE A 408 23.12 -12.77 24.02
CA ILE A 408 22.59 -13.91 23.31
C ILE A 408 21.92 -14.82 24.35
N GLN A 409 20.62 -15.01 24.24
CA GLN A 409 19.84 -15.88 25.10
C GLN A 409 19.44 -17.13 24.33
N MET A 410 19.72 -18.31 24.89
CA MET A 410 19.41 -19.59 24.25
C MET A 410 18.57 -20.46 25.17
N ALA A 411 17.48 -21.02 24.63
CA ALA A 411 16.59 -21.93 25.35
C ALA A 411 17.31 -23.23 25.77
N ASP A 412 16.72 -23.99 26.70
CA ASP A 412 17.26 -25.29 27.11
C ASP A 412 17.29 -26.27 25.93
N GLY A 413 18.37 -27.05 25.82
CA GLY A 413 18.59 -27.96 24.69
C GLY A 413 19.04 -27.32 23.38
N VAL A 414 19.14 -25.99 23.29
CA VAL A 414 19.70 -25.32 22.10
C VAL A 414 21.22 -25.54 22.02
N ASP A 415 21.70 -25.98 20.85
CA ASP A 415 23.11 -26.14 20.48
C ASP A 415 23.35 -25.51 19.10
N GLU A 416 23.31 -24.18 19.06
CA GLU A 416 23.38 -23.38 17.85
C GLU A 416 24.81 -23.32 17.31
N ARG A 417 25.00 -23.48 15.99
CA ARG A 417 26.32 -23.48 15.36
C ARG A 417 26.58 -22.21 14.58
N VAL A 418 27.78 -21.65 14.72
CA VAL A 418 28.21 -20.46 13.98
C VAL A 418 29.66 -20.60 13.56
N GLY A 419 30.04 -19.94 12.48
CA GLY A 419 31.39 -20.00 11.94
C GLY A 419 32.36 -19.34 12.90
N TRP A 420 32.08 -18.07 13.22
CA TRP A 420 32.95 -17.24 14.05
C TRP A 420 32.18 -16.41 15.06
N LEU A 421 32.81 -16.14 16.20
CA LEU A 421 32.32 -15.23 17.23
C LEU A 421 33.36 -14.14 17.47
N TYR A 422 32.94 -12.88 17.47
CA TYR A 422 33.78 -11.71 17.69
C TYR A 422 33.28 -10.86 18.85
N TYR A 423 34.21 -10.40 19.69
CA TYR A 423 33.97 -9.40 20.72
C TYR A 423 34.73 -8.12 20.34
N GLY A 424 34.04 -7.14 19.79
CA GLY A 424 34.70 -6.08 19.03
C GLY A 424 35.55 -6.71 17.92
N ASP A 425 36.78 -6.27 17.74
CA ASP A 425 37.64 -6.82 16.67
C ASP A 425 38.33 -8.15 17.07
N LYS A 426 38.07 -8.66 18.28
CA LYS A 426 38.74 -9.86 18.79
C LYS A 426 37.92 -11.12 18.49
N MET A 427 38.45 -11.95 17.61
CA MET A 427 37.92 -13.29 17.37
C MET A 427 38.07 -14.18 18.62
N GLN A 428 37.03 -14.96 18.89
CA GLN A 428 37.01 -15.94 19.98
C GLN A 428 37.48 -17.32 19.47
N ARG A 429 37.83 -18.20 20.41
CA ARG A 429 38.32 -19.55 20.08
C ARG A 429 37.18 -20.45 19.63
N ALA A 430 37.51 -21.47 18.85
CA ALA A 430 36.54 -22.52 18.56
C ALA A 430 36.16 -23.24 19.88
N GLY A 431 34.88 -23.59 20.04
CA GLY A 431 34.37 -24.18 21.28
C GLY A 431 32.94 -23.77 21.59
N THR A 432 32.47 -24.09 22.80
CA THR A 432 31.09 -23.78 23.22
C THR A 432 31.07 -22.61 24.19
N TYR A 433 30.17 -21.65 23.93
CA TYR A 433 29.95 -20.43 24.69
C TYR A 433 28.54 -20.41 25.27
N GLY A 434 28.37 -19.90 26.49
CA GLY A 434 27.07 -19.84 27.13
C GLY A 434 27.11 -19.26 28.53
N SER A 435 25.96 -19.22 29.18
CA SER A 435 25.86 -18.76 30.58
C SER A 435 26.39 -19.82 31.56
N SER A 436 26.55 -19.46 32.82
CA SER A 436 26.87 -20.38 33.92
C SER A 436 25.86 -21.53 34.06
N ASP A 437 24.62 -21.33 33.61
CA ASP A 437 23.53 -22.30 33.71
C ASP A 437 23.53 -23.30 32.54
N SER A 438 24.34 -23.05 31.52
CA SER A 438 24.49 -23.94 30.35
C SER A 438 25.51 -25.06 30.57
N SER A 439 25.73 -25.90 29.57
CA SER A 439 26.85 -26.87 29.52
C SER A 439 28.11 -26.36 28.78
N ALA A 440 28.12 -25.10 28.32
CA ALA A 440 29.24 -24.51 27.58
C ALA A 440 30.58 -24.55 28.34
N TYR A 441 31.69 -24.67 27.61
CA TYR A 441 33.04 -24.59 28.18
C TYR A 441 33.41 -23.15 28.57
N TYR A 442 33.18 -22.19 27.66
CA TYR A 442 33.40 -20.78 27.92
C TYR A 442 32.15 -20.15 28.53
N LYS A 443 32.22 -19.85 29.83
CA LYS A 443 31.13 -19.23 30.59
C LYS A 443 31.23 -17.71 30.60
N ASP A 444 30.18 -17.02 30.15
CA ASP A 444 30.10 -15.55 30.21
C ASP A 444 28.65 -15.06 30.40
N ASN A 445 28.25 -14.82 31.65
CA ASN A 445 26.91 -14.28 31.97
C ASN A 445 26.70 -12.83 31.52
N THR A 446 27.77 -12.11 31.16
CA THR A 446 27.66 -10.74 30.65
C THR A 446 27.13 -10.71 29.22
N ARG A 447 27.42 -11.75 28.43
CA ARG A 447 26.99 -11.88 27.02
C ARG A 447 25.99 -12.99 26.78
N PHE A 448 25.87 -13.96 27.68
CA PHE A 448 24.99 -15.11 27.49
C PHE A 448 23.97 -15.27 28.62
N ALA A 449 22.80 -15.79 28.26
CA ALA A 449 21.73 -16.16 29.20
C ALA A 449 21.04 -17.45 28.73
N GLY A 450 20.36 -18.13 29.66
CA GLY A 450 19.69 -19.39 29.37
C GLY A 450 20.63 -20.61 29.43
N LYS A 451 20.09 -21.78 29.11
CA LYS A 451 20.76 -23.09 29.32
C LYS A 451 21.38 -23.67 28.04
N GLY A 452 21.05 -23.11 26.87
CA GLY A 452 21.63 -23.52 25.60
C GLY A 452 23.08 -23.09 25.43
N VAL A 453 23.71 -23.56 24.35
CA VAL A 453 25.11 -23.31 24.00
C VAL A 453 25.23 -22.80 22.57
N LEU A 454 26.17 -21.87 22.36
CA LEU A 454 26.61 -21.42 21.05
C LEU A 454 27.93 -22.12 20.72
N ARG A 455 27.95 -22.96 19.69
CA ARG A 455 29.13 -23.67 19.20
C ARG A 455 29.80 -22.88 18.07
N VAL A 456 30.99 -22.38 18.35
CA VAL A 456 31.85 -21.68 17.39
C VAL A 456 32.74 -22.72 16.70
N LEU A 457 32.66 -22.78 15.36
CA LEU A 457 33.29 -23.82 14.55
C LEU A 457 34.72 -23.51 14.14
N HIS A 458 35.07 -22.23 14.01
CA HIS A 458 36.35 -21.80 13.44
C HIS A 458 37.06 -20.78 14.32
N ASP A 459 38.38 -20.85 14.33
CA ASP A 459 39.28 -19.83 14.87
C ASP A 459 40.62 -19.83 14.10
N ASP A 460 41.53 -18.93 14.46
CA ASP A 460 42.86 -18.79 13.87
C ASP A 460 43.92 -19.61 14.66
N ALA A 461 43.50 -20.66 15.38
CA ALA A 461 44.46 -21.54 16.06
C ALA A 461 45.18 -22.41 15.02
N GLY A 462 46.39 -22.03 14.65
CA GLY A 462 47.29 -22.96 13.95
C GLY A 462 47.52 -24.23 14.80
N THR A 463 47.52 -25.40 14.17
CA THR A 463 47.91 -26.65 14.85
C THR A 463 49.41 -26.61 15.17
N LEU A 464 49.77 -26.52 16.45
CA LEU A 464 51.16 -26.66 16.87
C LEU A 464 51.56 -28.15 16.82
N PHE A 465 52.19 -28.58 15.73
CA PHE A 465 52.86 -29.89 15.69
C PHE A 465 54.18 -29.78 16.47
N LEU A 466 54.21 -30.32 17.69
CA LEU A 466 55.47 -30.63 18.37
C LEU A 466 56.05 -31.89 17.70
N LEU A 467 56.99 -31.71 16.76
CA LEU A 467 57.90 -32.79 16.39
C LEU A 467 58.74 -33.11 17.63
N ARG A 468 58.60 -34.33 18.16
CA ARG A 468 59.53 -34.90 19.13
C ARG A 468 60.67 -35.58 18.42
#